data_AF-A0AAU0QS40-F1
#
_entry.id   AF-A0AAU0QS40-F1
#
_cell.length_a   1.000
_cell.length_b   1.000
_cell.length_c   1.000
_cell.angle_alpha   90.00
_cell.angle_beta   90.00
_cell.angle_gamma   90.00
#
_symmetry.space_group_name_H-M   'P 1'
#
loop_
_entity.id
_entity.type
_entity.pdbx_description
1 polymer ?
#
loop_
_entity_poly.entity_id
_entity_poly.type
_entity_poly.pdbx_seq_one_letter_code
_entity_poly.pdbx_strand_id
1 'polypeptide(L)'
;MDPYVNICICITPGANISDDRIAKDLAVAESIWHPITFQIKEVIILNELFRFSDREISYKNSIQSQEKLASFFQTCVNEAPECDLYICYIGSDYFKETAVIACAYSLAKQQQLTGYIVLTNSAAPMKNIYTLAHEIGHILFTRRVHGKLTHADPHSPTGSEHHPSPTNLMYPIVPRPENVHIQSLLTNEQKALSLQSSLLQRKKQ
;
A
#
# COMPACT_ATOMS: atom_id res chain seq x y z
N MET A 1 -2.12 16.64 -17.33
CA MET A 1 -2.62 16.78 -15.95
C MET A 1 -2.33 15.47 -15.26
N ASP A 2 -1.58 15.55 -14.17
CA ASP A 2 -1.03 14.35 -13.54
C ASP A 2 -2.13 13.64 -12.73
N PRO A 3 -2.27 12.32 -12.90
CA PRO A 3 -3.26 11.55 -12.15
C PRO A 3 -2.90 11.55 -10.67
N TYR A 4 -3.92 11.47 -9.81
CA TYR A 4 -3.72 11.47 -8.37
C TYR A 4 -4.63 10.48 -7.66
N VAL A 5 -4.26 10.09 -6.45
CA VAL A 5 -5.06 9.29 -5.52
C VAL A 5 -5.27 10.10 -4.25
N ASN A 6 -6.52 10.17 -3.77
CA ASN A 6 -6.78 10.77 -2.45
C ASN A 6 -6.41 9.76 -1.37
N ILE A 7 -5.52 10.16 -0.47
CA ILE A 7 -5.05 9.27 0.59
C ILE A 7 -5.39 9.80 1.98
N CYS A 8 -5.65 8.86 2.89
CA CYS A 8 -5.68 9.10 4.32
C CYS A 8 -4.44 8.45 4.96
N ILE A 9 -3.76 9.19 5.84
CA ILE A 9 -2.69 8.64 6.66
C ILE A 9 -3.28 8.25 8.01
N CYS A 10 -3.21 6.98 8.39
CA CYS A 10 -3.73 6.49 9.66
C CYS A 10 -2.57 6.03 10.55
N ILE A 11 -2.49 6.52 11.78
CA ILE A 11 -1.37 6.29 12.68
C ILE A 11 -1.90 5.67 13.96
N THR A 12 -1.42 4.47 14.30
CA THR A 12 -1.81 3.82 15.56
C THR A 12 -0.77 4.01 16.66
N PRO A 13 -1.13 3.81 17.94
CA PRO A 13 -0.18 3.94 19.04
C PRO A 13 1.04 3.04 18.88
N GLY A 14 2.22 3.61 19.10
CA GLY A 14 3.51 2.92 18.96
C GLY A 14 4.06 2.87 17.52
N ALA A 15 3.34 3.41 16.53
CA ALA A 15 3.86 3.54 15.17
C ALA A 15 5.07 4.47 15.14
N ASN A 16 6.16 4.02 14.53
CA ASN A 16 7.35 4.81 14.30
C ASN A 16 7.11 5.76 13.11
N ILE A 17 6.82 7.01 13.41
CA ILE A 17 6.64 8.12 12.46
C ILE A 17 7.77 9.16 12.56
N SER A 18 8.88 8.81 13.22
CA SER A 18 10.04 9.70 13.37
C SER A 18 10.73 9.98 12.03
N ASP A 19 11.64 10.95 12.02
CA ASP A 19 12.49 11.29 10.88
C ASP A 19 11.73 11.54 9.57
N ASP A 20 10.59 12.22 9.63
CA ASP A 20 9.74 12.54 8.47
C ASP A 20 9.34 11.31 7.63
N ARG A 21 9.20 10.13 8.26
CA ARG A 21 8.93 8.86 7.59
C ARG A 21 7.82 8.96 6.55
N ILE A 22 6.67 9.54 6.90
CA ILE A 22 5.52 9.66 6.00
C ILE A 22 5.90 10.41 4.72
N ALA A 23 6.61 11.54 4.85
CA ALA A 23 7.02 12.34 3.70
C ALA A 23 8.04 11.59 2.83
N LYS A 24 8.99 10.87 3.44
CA LYS A 24 9.99 10.07 2.72
C LYS A 24 9.35 8.91 1.97
N ASP A 25 8.48 8.14 2.62
CA ASP A 25 7.78 7.00 2.03
C ASP A 25 6.94 7.47 0.81
N LEU A 26 6.22 8.58 0.96
CA LEU A 26 5.42 9.16 -0.14
C LEU A 26 6.29 9.71 -1.28
N ALA A 27 7.34 10.48 -0.99
CA ALA A 27 8.21 11.04 -2.01
C ALA A 27 8.87 9.94 -2.88
N VAL A 28 9.28 8.83 -2.24
CA VAL A 28 9.83 7.68 -2.95
C VAL A 28 8.75 6.96 -3.78
N ALA A 29 7.56 6.78 -3.23
CA ALA A 29 6.44 6.20 -3.96
C ALA A 29 6.06 7.04 -5.19
N GLU A 30 5.97 8.37 -5.06
CA GLU A 30 5.68 9.28 -6.19
C GLU A 30 6.80 9.25 -7.24
N SER A 31 8.06 9.19 -6.82
CA SER A 31 9.18 9.08 -7.76
C SER A 31 9.15 7.77 -8.55
N ILE A 32 8.72 6.66 -7.93
CA ILE A 32 8.61 5.35 -8.58
C ILE A 32 7.40 5.31 -9.52
N TRP A 33 6.24 5.78 -9.03
CA TRP A 33 4.95 5.69 -9.71
C TRP A 33 4.60 6.91 -10.57
N HIS A 34 5.56 7.81 -10.79
CA HIS A 34 5.39 8.99 -11.64
C HIS A 34 4.73 8.61 -12.99
N PRO A 35 3.70 9.36 -13.46
CA PRO A 35 3.23 10.66 -12.97
C PRO A 35 2.15 10.64 -11.88
N ILE A 36 1.94 9.52 -11.16
CA ILE A 36 0.90 9.46 -10.12
C ILE A 36 1.37 10.24 -8.88
N THR A 37 0.49 11.09 -8.33
CA THR A 37 0.71 11.82 -7.08
C THR A 37 -0.26 11.35 -5.98
N PHE A 38 0.12 11.48 -4.71
CA PHE A 38 -0.69 11.06 -3.56
C PHE A 38 -1.09 12.27 -2.72
N GLN A 39 -2.37 12.62 -2.75
CA GLN A 39 -2.90 13.80 -2.05
C GLN A 39 -3.41 13.40 -0.67
N ILE A 40 -2.68 13.78 0.38
CA ILE A 40 -3.15 13.63 1.76
C ILE A 40 -4.40 14.51 1.95
N LYS A 41 -5.55 13.88 2.22
CA LYS A 41 -6.78 14.58 2.59
C LYS A 41 -6.97 14.67 4.09
N GLU A 42 -6.57 13.61 4.79
CA GLU A 42 -6.70 13.53 6.24
C GLU A 42 -5.54 12.76 6.87
N VAL A 43 -5.20 13.12 8.10
CA VAL A 43 -4.25 12.41 8.96
C VAL A 43 -4.97 12.05 10.27
N ILE A 44 -5.22 10.76 10.46
CA ILE A 44 -5.91 10.22 11.63
C ILE A 44 -4.90 9.64 12.60
N ILE A 45 -4.95 10.08 13.86
CA ILE A 45 -4.18 9.50 14.95
C ILE A 45 -5.14 8.77 15.88
N LEU A 46 -4.97 7.46 16.00
CA LEU A 46 -5.85 6.61 16.78
C LEU A 46 -5.36 6.42 18.22
N ASN A 47 -6.32 6.11 19.10
CA ASN A 47 -6.07 5.90 20.52
C ASN A 47 -5.61 4.45 20.83
N GLU A 48 -5.33 4.20 22.12
CA GLU A 48 -4.84 2.92 22.67
C GLU A 48 -5.70 1.68 22.33
N LEU A 49 -6.98 1.85 21.98
CA LEU A 49 -7.82 0.72 21.54
C LEU A 49 -7.29 0.08 20.25
N PHE A 50 -6.57 0.85 19.44
CA PHE A 50 -5.95 0.42 18.18
C PHE A 50 -4.45 0.15 18.32
N ARG A 51 -3.94 -0.07 19.54
CA ARG A 51 -2.60 -0.62 19.71
C ARG A 51 -2.58 -2.07 19.23
N PHE A 52 -1.66 -2.35 18.31
CA PHE A 52 -1.36 -3.69 17.84
C PHE A 52 -0.13 -4.23 18.56
N SER A 53 -0.14 -5.51 18.91
CA SER A 53 1.04 -6.22 19.38
C SER A 53 1.86 -6.73 18.20
N ASP A 54 3.16 -6.98 18.41
CA ASP A 54 3.97 -7.65 17.42
C ASP A 54 3.35 -9.00 17.04
N ARG A 55 3.31 -9.31 15.74
CA ARG A 55 2.74 -10.56 15.19
C ARG A 55 1.24 -10.77 15.46
N GLU A 56 0.49 -9.71 15.78
CA GLU A 56 -0.96 -9.80 16.01
C GLU A 56 -1.73 -10.03 14.71
N ILE A 57 -1.39 -9.30 13.64
CA ILE A 57 -2.10 -9.35 12.35
C ILE A 57 -1.51 -10.46 11.48
N SER A 58 -2.38 -11.24 10.83
CA SER A 58 -2.01 -12.20 9.80
C SER A 58 -2.56 -11.75 8.45
N TYR A 59 -1.72 -11.68 7.42
CA TYR A 59 -2.19 -11.34 6.07
C TYR A 59 -2.93 -12.50 5.40
N LYS A 60 -2.73 -13.74 5.90
CA LYS A 60 -3.40 -14.95 5.40
C LYS A 60 -4.85 -15.05 5.88
N ASN A 61 -5.14 -14.43 7.02
CA ASN A 61 -6.48 -14.39 7.57
C ASN A 61 -7.31 -13.31 6.87
N SER A 62 -8.61 -13.58 6.67
CA SER A 62 -9.52 -12.57 6.16
C SER A 62 -9.64 -11.40 7.14
N ILE A 63 -9.88 -10.19 6.62
CA ILE A 63 -10.08 -9.00 7.45
C ILE A 63 -11.23 -9.23 8.45
N GLN A 64 -12.32 -9.88 8.01
CA GLN A 64 -13.49 -10.15 8.86
C GLN A 64 -13.19 -11.07 10.04
N SER A 65 -12.19 -11.94 9.93
CA SER A 65 -11.75 -12.81 11.04
C SER A 65 -10.82 -12.10 12.03
N GLN A 66 -10.43 -10.86 11.75
CA GLN A 66 -9.51 -10.05 12.54
C GLN A 66 -10.23 -8.79 13.01
N GLU A 67 -11.08 -8.94 14.04
CA GLU A 67 -12.02 -7.90 14.50
C GLU A 67 -11.35 -6.53 14.70
N LYS A 68 -10.19 -6.47 15.37
CA LYS A 68 -9.48 -5.20 15.60
C LYS A 68 -9.04 -4.54 14.28
N LEU A 69 -8.53 -5.31 13.32
CA LEU A 69 -8.14 -4.79 12.00
C LEU A 69 -9.35 -4.31 11.19
N ALA A 70 -10.45 -5.07 11.22
CA ALA A 70 -11.69 -4.68 10.57
C ALA A 70 -12.27 -3.38 11.15
N SER A 71 -12.32 -3.29 12.48
CA SER A 71 -12.76 -2.06 13.17
C SER A 71 -11.84 -0.89 12.90
N PHE A 72 -10.52 -1.12 12.85
CA PHE A 72 -9.54 -0.08 12.50
C PHE A 72 -9.81 0.49 11.11
N PHE A 73 -9.93 -0.35 10.08
CA PHE A 73 -10.23 0.09 8.72
C PHE A 73 -11.58 0.82 8.65
N GLN A 74 -12.61 0.32 9.34
CA GLN A 74 -13.92 0.97 9.35
C GLN A 74 -13.88 2.35 10.03
N THR A 75 -13.12 2.50 11.12
CA THR A 75 -12.93 3.79 11.79
C THR A 75 -12.28 4.80 10.83
N CYS A 76 -11.19 4.43 10.17
CA CYS A 76 -10.52 5.33 9.23
C CYS A 76 -11.42 5.77 8.08
N VAL A 77 -12.20 4.84 7.52
CA VAL A 77 -13.15 5.14 6.44
C VAL A 77 -14.28 6.05 6.89
N ASN A 78 -14.76 5.88 8.12
CA ASN A 78 -15.83 6.74 8.64
C ASN A 78 -15.34 8.18 8.86
N GLU A 79 -14.07 8.36 9.20
CA GLU A 79 -13.47 9.67 9.44
C GLU A 79 -13.04 10.38 8.15
N ALA A 80 -12.56 9.65 7.14
CA ALA A 80 -12.09 10.22 5.87
C ALA A 80 -12.73 9.55 4.63
N PRO A 81 -14.07 9.53 4.50
CA PRO A 81 -14.80 8.72 3.51
C PRO A 81 -14.53 9.08 2.04
N GLU A 82 -13.97 10.26 1.77
CA GLU A 82 -13.57 10.72 0.44
C GLU A 82 -12.20 10.19 -0.03
N CYS A 83 -11.49 9.43 0.80
CA CYS A 83 -10.19 8.84 0.45
C CYS A 83 -10.34 7.52 -0.33
N ASP A 84 -9.49 7.36 -1.34
CA ASP A 84 -9.41 6.19 -2.20
C ASP A 84 -8.48 5.11 -1.59
N LEU A 85 -7.47 5.54 -0.83
CA LEU A 85 -6.43 4.70 -0.24
C LEU A 85 -6.09 5.13 1.19
N TYR A 86 -6.06 4.18 2.12
CA TYR A 86 -5.69 4.40 3.53
C TYR A 86 -4.32 3.79 3.79
N ILE A 87 -3.34 4.61 4.15
CA ILE A 87 -1.98 4.18 4.48
C ILE A 87 -1.84 4.17 6.00
N CYS A 88 -1.82 2.97 6.56
CA CYS A 88 -1.92 2.68 7.97
C CYS A 88 -0.54 2.34 8.56
N TYR A 89 0.05 3.27 9.29
CA TYR A 89 1.26 3.06 10.07
C TYR A 89 0.89 2.47 11.44
N ILE A 90 1.37 1.27 11.75
CA ILE A 90 1.01 0.56 12.98
C ILE A 90 2.19 0.36 13.93
N GLY A 91 1.91 0.41 15.23
CA GLY A 91 2.89 0.13 16.29
C GLY A 91 3.20 -1.35 16.50
N SER A 92 3.71 -2.03 15.47
CA SER A 92 4.14 -3.44 15.48
C SER A 92 5.37 -3.57 14.58
N ASP A 93 6.23 -4.57 14.80
CA ASP A 93 7.42 -4.78 13.95
C ASP A 93 7.15 -5.76 12.81
N TYR A 94 6.28 -6.75 13.01
CA TYR A 94 5.99 -7.79 12.03
C TYR A 94 4.53 -8.24 12.06
N PHE A 95 4.07 -8.75 10.92
CA PHE A 95 2.89 -9.61 10.86
C PHE A 95 3.20 -10.97 11.47
N LYS A 96 2.17 -11.78 11.70
CA LYS A 96 2.28 -13.14 12.23
C LYS A 96 3.20 -14.01 11.36
N GLU A 97 3.11 -13.83 10.05
CA GLU A 97 3.95 -14.53 9.09
C GLU A 97 5.39 -14.03 9.10
N THR A 98 6.32 -14.97 8.90
CA THR A 98 7.76 -14.71 8.98
C THR A 98 8.20 -13.62 8.01
N ALA A 99 8.88 -12.61 8.55
CA ALA A 99 9.51 -11.51 7.82
C ALA A 99 8.56 -10.62 7.00
N VAL A 100 7.26 -10.67 7.27
CA VAL A 100 6.28 -9.78 6.63
C VAL A 100 6.17 -8.49 7.42
N ILE A 101 6.42 -7.37 6.74
CA ILE A 101 6.52 -6.02 7.33
C ILE A 101 5.48 -5.05 6.78
N ALA A 102 4.75 -5.46 5.74
CA ALA A 102 3.69 -4.68 5.13
C ALA A 102 2.69 -5.59 4.42
N CYS A 103 1.48 -5.07 4.18
CA CYS A 103 0.48 -5.75 3.36
C CYS A 103 -0.56 -4.77 2.80
N ALA A 104 -0.87 -4.93 1.51
CA ALA A 104 -1.97 -4.27 0.81
C ALA A 104 -3.26 -5.09 0.83
N TYR A 105 -4.38 -4.41 1.05
CA TYR A 105 -5.73 -4.95 0.97
C TYR A 105 -6.58 -4.12 0.02
N SER A 106 -7.21 -4.79 -0.94
CA SER A 106 -8.11 -4.17 -1.91
C SER A 106 -9.54 -4.62 -1.66
N LEU A 107 -10.41 -3.69 -1.27
CA LEU A 107 -11.83 -3.96 -1.04
C LEU A 107 -12.68 -3.29 -2.12
N ALA A 108 -13.59 -4.07 -2.74
CA ALA A 108 -14.50 -3.56 -3.74
C ALA A 108 -15.95 -3.62 -3.25
N LYS A 109 -16.60 -2.47 -3.07
CA LYS A 109 -18.03 -2.36 -2.71
C LYS A 109 -18.76 -1.57 -3.80
N GLN A 110 -19.85 -2.12 -4.32
CA GLN A 110 -20.66 -1.48 -5.39
C GLN A 110 -19.81 -0.94 -6.58
N GLN A 111 -18.80 -1.72 -7.00
CA GLN A 111 -17.83 -1.38 -8.05
C GLN A 111 -16.83 -0.26 -7.72
N GLN A 112 -16.90 0.37 -6.55
CA GLN A 112 -15.86 1.26 -6.06
C GLN A 112 -14.79 0.46 -5.32
N LEU A 113 -13.53 0.72 -5.67
CA LEU A 113 -12.36 0.12 -5.05
C LEU A 113 -11.87 1.05 -3.93
N THR A 114 -11.49 0.48 -2.80
CA THR A 114 -10.80 1.17 -1.70
C THR A 114 -9.56 0.35 -1.35
N GLY A 115 -8.41 1.01 -1.29
CA GLY A 115 -7.15 0.39 -0.88
C GLY A 115 -6.85 0.63 0.61
N TYR A 116 -6.23 -0.34 1.26
CA TYR A 116 -5.64 -0.21 2.58
C TYR A 116 -4.23 -0.76 2.53
N ILE A 117 -3.27 -0.07 3.12
CA ILE A 117 -1.90 -0.55 3.24
C ILE A 117 -1.53 -0.50 4.70
N VAL A 118 -1.13 -1.63 5.28
CA VAL A 118 -0.63 -1.68 6.64
C VAL A 118 0.90 -1.73 6.60
N LEU A 119 1.56 -0.75 7.23
CA LEU A 119 3.00 -0.65 7.36
C LEU A 119 3.42 -0.80 8.82
N THR A 120 4.31 -1.76 9.08
CA THR A 120 4.93 -1.97 10.41
C THR A 120 6.10 -1.02 10.65
N ASN A 121 6.63 -1.01 11.87
CA ASN A 121 7.85 -0.32 12.24
C ASN A 121 9.10 -0.88 11.55
N SER A 122 9.13 -2.18 11.23
CA SER A 122 10.24 -2.78 10.47
C SER A 122 10.34 -2.27 9.04
N ALA A 123 9.30 -1.62 8.50
CA ALA A 123 9.35 -0.94 7.21
C ALA A 123 9.99 0.46 7.28
N ALA A 124 10.16 1.05 8.48
CA ALA A 124 10.71 2.40 8.64
C ALA A 124 12.18 2.59 8.20
N PRO A 125 13.11 1.62 8.36
CA PRO A 125 14.50 1.82 7.99
C PRO A 125 14.70 2.09 6.50
N MET A 126 15.66 2.95 6.14
CA MET A 126 15.97 3.32 4.75
C MET A 126 16.24 2.15 3.80
N LYS A 127 16.76 1.02 4.30
CA LYS A 127 16.96 -0.20 3.51
C LYS A 127 15.65 -0.81 2.97
N ASN A 128 14.51 -0.45 3.55
CA ASN A 128 13.17 -0.91 3.20
C ASN A 128 12.30 0.23 2.61
N ILE A 129 12.91 1.34 2.19
CA ILE A 129 12.18 2.54 1.73
C ILE A 129 11.25 2.30 0.52
N TYR A 130 11.46 1.23 -0.24
CA TYR A 130 10.59 0.86 -1.36
C TYR A 130 9.34 0.08 -0.92
N THR A 131 9.18 -0.27 0.35
CA THR A 131 8.06 -1.08 0.84
C THR A 131 6.71 -0.40 0.62
N LEU A 132 6.53 0.89 0.94
CA LEU A 132 5.26 1.55 0.64
C LEU A 132 4.95 1.55 -0.86
N ALA A 133 5.96 1.83 -1.69
CA ALA A 133 5.80 1.83 -3.14
C ALA A 133 5.39 0.45 -3.68
N HIS A 134 5.94 -0.63 -3.12
CA HIS A 134 5.55 -2.01 -3.44
C HIS A 134 4.06 -2.26 -3.14
N GLU A 135 3.61 -1.94 -1.92
CA GLU A 135 2.20 -2.14 -1.53
C GLU A 135 1.24 -1.29 -2.38
N ILE A 136 1.63 -0.05 -2.71
CA ILE A 136 0.90 0.80 -3.65
C ILE A 136 0.77 0.11 -5.01
N GLY A 137 1.79 -0.61 -5.48
CA GLY A 137 1.72 -1.38 -6.72
C GLY A 137 0.59 -2.41 -6.71
N HIS A 138 0.42 -3.16 -5.62
CA HIS A 138 -0.71 -4.10 -5.49
C HIS A 138 -2.06 -3.40 -5.57
N ILE A 139 -2.18 -2.23 -4.96
CA ILE A 139 -3.39 -1.41 -5.02
C ILE A 139 -3.64 -0.89 -6.45
N LEU A 140 -2.63 -0.30 -7.09
CA LEU A 140 -2.73 0.26 -8.44
C LEU A 140 -3.01 -0.80 -9.51
N PHE A 141 -2.49 -2.01 -9.34
CA PHE A 141 -2.73 -3.11 -10.27
C PHE A 141 -4.08 -3.78 -10.08
N THR A 142 -4.78 -3.48 -8.98
CA THR A 142 -6.09 -4.06 -8.70
C THR A 142 -7.11 -3.67 -9.77
N ARG A 143 -7.67 -4.67 -10.43
CA ARG A 143 -8.62 -4.54 -11.54
C ARG A 143 -9.51 -5.77 -11.66
N ARG A 144 -10.56 -5.69 -12.49
CA ARG A 144 -11.39 -6.84 -12.84
C ARG A 144 -10.98 -7.44 -14.18
N VAL A 145 -10.74 -8.75 -14.20
CA VAL A 145 -10.52 -9.55 -15.41
C VAL A 145 -11.53 -10.69 -15.40
N HIS A 146 -12.36 -10.78 -16.44
CA HIS A 146 -13.47 -11.75 -16.52
C HIS A 146 -14.38 -11.73 -15.28
N GLY A 147 -14.66 -10.53 -14.75
CA GLY A 147 -15.51 -10.33 -13.57
C GLY A 147 -14.83 -10.60 -12.22
N LYS A 148 -13.63 -11.19 -12.18
CA LYS A 148 -12.88 -11.47 -10.94
C LYS A 148 -11.87 -10.37 -10.64
N LEU A 149 -11.73 -10.03 -9.36
CA LEU A 149 -10.72 -9.07 -8.91
C LEU A 149 -9.34 -9.75 -8.97
N THR A 150 -8.35 -9.03 -9.48
CA THR A 150 -6.96 -9.46 -9.54
C THR A 150 -6.06 -8.24 -9.43
N HIS A 151 -4.87 -8.43 -8.87
CA HIS A 151 -3.78 -7.46 -8.90
C HIS A 151 -2.49 -8.14 -9.40
N ALA A 152 -2.65 -9.16 -10.26
CA ALA A 152 -1.56 -9.88 -10.88
C ALA A 152 -0.63 -8.92 -11.62
N ASP A 153 0.67 -9.14 -11.44
CA ASP A 153 1.72 -8.49 -12.20
C ASP A 153 1.60 -8.87 -13.69
N PRO A 154 1.73 -7.91 -14.63
CA PRO A 154 1.53 -8.18 -16.05
C PRO A 154 2.55 -9.15 -16.66
N HIS A 155 3.70 -9.36 -16.02
CA HIS A 155 4.75 -10.28 -16.46
C HIS A 155 4.81 -11.57 -15.64
N SER A 156 3.84 -11.79 -14.74
CA SER A 156 3.77 -13.03 -13.99
C SER A 156 3.24 -14.18 -14.86
N PRO A 157 4.03 -15.23 -15.11
CA PRO A 157 3.61 -16.35 -15.96
C PRO A 157 2.50 -17.20 -15.33
N THR A 158 2.33 -17.11 -14.00
CA THR A 158 1.34 -17.86 -13.23
C THR A 158 0.14 -17.00 -12.79
N GLY A 159 0.12 -15.72 -13.16
CA GLY A 159 -0.86 -14.75 -12.67
C GLY A 159 -0.66 -14.35 -11.20
N SER A 160 0.54 -14.52 -10.64
CA SER A 160 0.88 -14.03 -9.30
C SER A 160 0.91 -12.50 -9.27
N GLU A 161 0.59 -11.93 -8.12
CA GLU A 161 0.79 -10.52 -7.78
C GLU A 161 2.24 -10.04 -7.84
N HIS A 162 3.19 -10.98 -7.81
CA HIS A 162 4.60 -10.66 -7.80
C HIS A 162 5.28 -10.90 -9.15
N HIS A 163 6.17 -9.98 -9.50
CA HIS A 163 7.07 -10.10 -10.65
C HIS A 163 8.15 -11.16 -10.34
N PRO A 164 8.60 -11.97 -11.31
CA PRO A 164 9.61 -13.02 -11.07
C PRO A 164 11.05 -12.53 -10.89
N SER A 165 11.32 -11.23 -11.08
CA SER A 165 12.70 -10.69 -11.13
C SER A 165 13.06 -10.01 -9.81
N PRO A 166 14.20 -10.36 -9.16
CA PRO A 166 14.60 -9.81 -7.88
C PRO A 166 14.95 -8.32 -7.90
N THR A 167 15.10 -7.73 -9.08
CA THR A 167 15.36 -6.30 -9.24
C THR A 167 14.10 -5.49 -9.54
N ASN A 168 12.96 -6.14 -9.71
CA ASN A 168 11.68 -5.46 -9.93
C ASN A 168 11.06 -5.07 -8.59
N LEU A 169 10.40 -3.92 -8.53
CA LEU A 169 9.69 -3.46 -7.33
C LEU A 169 8.73 -4.52 -6.80
N MET A 170 7.99 -5.17 -7.69
CA MET A 170 6.94 -6.12 -7.37
C MET A 170 7.47 -7.53 -7.10
N TYR A 171 8.77 -7.71 -6.87
CA TYR A 171 9.31 -8.99 -6.41
C TYR A 171 8.86 -9.29 -4.97
N PRO A 172 8.64 -10.57 -4.56
CA PRO A 172 8.14 -10.88 -3.22
C PRO A 172 9.05 -10.41 -2.07
N ILE A 173 10.36 -10.27 -2.34
CA ILE A 173 11.31 -9.67 -1.41
C ILE A 173 11.69 -8.31 -1.97
N VAL A 174 11.06 -7.25 -1.46
CA VAL A 174 11.25 -5.89 -1.98
C VAL A 174 12.75 -5.58 -2.15
N PRO A 175 13.19 -5.17 -3.36
CA PRO A 175 14.60 -4.89 -3.59
C PRO A 175 15.07 -3.75 -2.70
N ARG A 176 16.35 -3.77 -2.34
CA ARG A 176 16.94 -2.72 -1.52
C ARG A 176 17.51 -1.59 -2.38
N PRO A 177 17.44 -0.33 -1.92
CA PRO A 177 17.94 0.81 -2.67
C PRO A 177 19.44 0.75 -2.94
N GLU A 178 20.23 0.08 -2.09
CA GLU A 178 21.67 -0.13 -2.35
C GLU A 178 21.97 -1.06 -3.53
N ASN A 179 21.01 -1.90 -3.94
CA ASN A 179 21.21 -2.92 -4.97
C ASN A 179 20.57 -2.57 -6.31
N VAL A 180 19.56 -1.70 -6.31
CA VAL A 180 18.76 -1.41 -7.50
C VAL A 180 18.39 0.06 -7.56
N HIS A 181 18.67 0.68 -8.71
CA HIS A 181 18.31 2.07 -8.97
C HIS A 181 16.80 2.23 -9.17
N ILE A 182 16.26 3.34 -8.65
CA ILE A 182 14.82 3.64 -8.69
C ILE A 182 14.21 3.60 -10.10
N GLN A 183 14.97 3.99 -11.12
CA GLN A 183 14.50 4.06 -12.51
C GLN A 183 14.32 2.69 -13.16
N SER A 184 14.99 1.64 -12.66
CA SER A 184 14.92 0.27 -13.19
C SER A 184 13.91 -0.63 -12.48
N LEU A 185 13.22 -0.09 -11.46
CA LEU A 185 12.33 -0.87 -10.60
C LEU A 185 11.06 -1.35 -11.31
N LEU A 186 10.61 -0.65 -12.35
CA LEU A 186 9.35 -0.93 -13.04
C LEU A 186 9.55 -1.13 -14.54
N THR A 187 8.80 -2.04 -15.12
CA THR A 187 8.68 -2.18 -16.57
C THR A 187 7.72 -1.13 -17.15
N ASN A 188 7.76 -0.94 -18.46
CA ASN A 188 6.85 0.00 -19.13
C ASN A 188 5.39 -0.47 -19.02
N GLU A 189 5.15 -1.77 -19.05
CA GLU A 189 3.84 -2.40 -18.90
C GLU A 189 3.27 -2.17 -17.50
N GLN A 190 4.09 -2.29 -16.45
CA GLN A 190 3.69 -1.97 -15.08
C GLN A 190 3.31 -0.49 -14.93
N LYS A 191 4.09 0.43 -15.52
CA LYS A 191 3.76 1.86 -15.53
C LYS A 191 2.48 2.17 -16.34
N ALA A 192 2.29 1.52 -17.48
CA ALA A 192 1.09 1.69 -18.29
C ALA A 192 -0.15 1.11 -17.59
N LEU A 193 0.02 0.01 -16.87
CA LEU A 193 -1.04 -0.64 -16.09
C LEU A 193 -1.44 0.21 -14.87
N SER A 194 -0.47 0.77 -14.14
CA SER A 194 -0.78 1.61 -12.97
C SER A 194 -1.64 2.83 -13.35
N LEU A 195 -1.39 3.41 -14.53
CA LEU A 195 -2.15 4.54 -15.09
C LEU A 195 -3.60 4.21 -15.50
N GLN A 196 -3.98 2.93 -15.47
CA GLN A 196 -5.34 2.44 -15.72
C GLN A 196 -6.10 2.13 -14.42
N SER A 197 -5.48 2.33 -13.26
CA SER A 197 -6.14 2.05 -11.98
C SER A 197 -7.43 2.86 -11.83
N SER A 198 -8.49 2.21 -11.34
CA SER A 198 -9.79 2.86 -11.10
C SER A 198 -9.76 3.86 -9.94
N LEU A 199 -8.68 3.87 -9.14
CA LEU A 199 -8.47 4.82 -8.05
C LEU A 199 -7.96 6.17 -8.55
N LEU A 200 -7.46 6.25 -9.79
CA LEU A 200 -6.88 7.48 -10.32
C LEU A 200 -7.96 8.51 -10.62
N GLN A 201 -7.87 9.61 -9.90
CA GLN A 201 -8.63 10.81 -10.17
C GLN A 201 -7.91 11.67 -11.20
N ARG A 202 -8.70 12.41 -11.98
CA ARG A 202 -8.22 13.44 -12.91
C ARG A 202 -9.00 14.71 -12.62
N LYS A 203 -8.32 15.85 -12.43
CA LYS A 203 -9.02 17.13 -12.26
C LYS A 203 -9.86 17.38 -13.52
N LYS A 204 -11.17 17.56 -13.36
CA LYS A 204 -12.04 18.00 -14.45
C LYS A 204 -11.63 19.43 -14.85
N GLN A 205 -11.55 19.68 -16.14
CA GLN A 205 -11.37 21.02 -16.71
C GLN A 205 -12.56 21.91 -16.35
#